data_AF-A0A926EJV5-F1
#
_entry.id   AF-A0A926EJV5-F1
#
_cell.length_a   1.000
_cell.length_b   1.000
_cell.length_c   1.000
_cell.angle_alpha   90.00
_cell.angle_beta   90.00
_cell.angle_gamma   90.00
#
_symmetry.space_group_name_H-M   'P 1'
#
loop_
_entity.id
_entity.type
_entity.pdbx_description
1 polymer ?
#
loop_
_entity_poly.entity_id
_entity_poly.type
_entity_poly.pdbx_seq_one_letter_code
_entity_poly.pdbx_strand_id
1 'polypeptide(L)'
;MHKEKFVVISKKNYRDALRPTLSTEDSEAVLLNLKEGEKYKLVDNALYKEGTRLLDKDILKISVNWVINKPLKHNTLLYVLYSYLFLFCREDIENQEEVVVDLQRLCKYMGIASDAKSYEMGAKLKSFEPVLGFIAGKGVYRLLEIIKVEKNKISIKTPYFHRLVNVLIAKENMSAQKYYHTTLVLPKMFSDKNQMAILIAVELAVLTATMVQKGKRITAYAPKRGIRGEVLICRIPELREFVREESRPVSSKNRKLKRAFERAYDLYSNCTECYLRYESLEITRTIPTLKTLDRHVIITCEKIEQ
;
A
#
# COMPACT_ATOMS: atom_id res chain seq x y z
N MET A 1 -15.71 -20.50 9.45
CA MET A 1 -14.39 -20.38 8.78
C MET A 1 -13.78 -19.05 9.21
N HIS A 2 -12.77 -19.05 10.09
CA HIS A 2 -12.11 -17.79 10.47
C HIS A 2 -11.40 -17.23 9.24
N LYS A 3 -11.86 -16.09 8.74
CA LYS A 3 -11.17 -15.37 7.66
C LYS A 3 -9.86 -14.83 8.24
N GLU A 4 -8.74 -15.16 7.60
CA GLU A 4 -7.44 -14.59 7.96
C GLU A 4 -7.51 -13.06 7.82
N LYS A 5 -7.10 -12.33 8.87
CA LYS A 5 -7.05 -10.87 8.86
C LYS A 5 -5.97 -10.41 7.88
N PHE A 6 -6.13 -9.23 7.28
CA PHE A 6 -5.07 -8.55 6.52
C PHE A 6 -4.90 -7.12 6.99
N VAL A 7 -3.68 -6.75 7.38
CA VAL A 7 -3.36 -5.45 7.95
C VAL A 7 -2.90 -4.49 6.86
N VAL A 8 -3.60 -3.36 6.72
CA VAL A 8 -3.23 -2.27 5.82
C VAL A 8 -3.02 -0.99 6.62
N ILE A 9 -1.92 -0.28 6.39
CA ILE A 9 -1.68 1.04 6.98
C ILE A 9 -2.71 2.03 6.43
N SER A 10 -3.57 2.56 7.30
CA SER A 10 -4.67 3.48 6.95
C SER A 10 -4.41 4.93 7.35
N LYS A 11 -3.43 5.20 8.22
CA LYS A 11 -3.09 6.57 8.63
C LYS A 11 -2.58 7.37 7.43
N LYS A 12 -3.18 8.55 7.19
CA LYS A 12 -2.89 9.43 6.03
C LYS A 12 -1.38 9.60 5.77
N ASN A 13 -0.61 9.98 6.80
CA ASN A 13 0.81 10.31 6.69
C ASN A 13 1.74 9.09 6.58
N TYR A 14 1.24 7.87 6.81
CA TYR A 14 2.04 6.64 6.75
C TYR A 14 1.63 5.70 5.61
N ARG A 15 0.58 6.04 4.87
CA ARG A 15 0.04 5.22 3.79
C ARG A 15 1.04 4.97 2.66
N ASP A 16 1.97 5.91 2.44
CA ASP A 16 3.01 5.76 1.42
C ASP A 16 4.21 4.92 1.92
N ALA A 17 4.20 4.44 3.17
CA ALA A 17 5.28 3.61 3.73
C ALA A 17 5.52 2.31 2.96
N LEU A 18 4.54 1.83 2.19
CA LEU A 18 4.65 0.62 1.38
C LEU A 18 4.74 0.93 -0.12
N ARG A 19 5.02 2.19 -0.50
CA ARG A 19 5.03 2.66 -1.89
C ARG A 19 6.24 3.53 -2.15
N PRO A 20 6.80 3.48 -3.37
CA PRO A 20 7.86 4.39 -3.73
C PRO A 20 7.33 5.83 -3.84
N THR A 21 6.17 6.03 -4.44
CA THR A 21 5.71 7.36 -4.82
C THR A 21 4.69 7.92 -3.84
N LEU A 22 4.82 9.22 -3.53
CA LEU A 22 3.90 9.88 -2.60
C LEU A 22 2.52 10.10 -3.20
N SER A 23 1.53 9.77 -2.37
CA SER A 23 0.15 10.19 -2.51
C SER A 23 -0.03 11.62 -1.97
N THR A 24 0.71 12.02 -0.92
CA THR A 24 0.62 13.34 -0.30
C THR A 24 1.98 13.88 0.18
N GLU A 25 2.13 15.21 0.22
CA GLU A 25 3.36 15.91 0.64
C GLU A 25 3.66 15.78 2.15
N ASP A 26 2.65 15.44 2.96
CA ASP A 26 2.73 15.28 4.41
C ASP A 26 3.10 13.84 4.85
N SER A 27 3.67 13.05 3.94
CA SER A 27 4.06 11.67 4.24
C SER A 27 5.27 11.62 5.16
N GLU A 28 5.14 10.83 6.23
CA GLU A 28 6.17 10.61 7.24
C GLU A 28 6.99 9.34 6.97
N ALA A 29 6.54 8.49 6.06
CA ALA A 29 7.25 7.30 5.64
C ALA A 29 6.97 6.97 4.16
N VAL A 30 8.02 6.59 3.43
CA VAL A 30 7.97 6.29 1.99
C VAL A 30 9.07 5.32 1.59
N LEU A 31 8.90 4.61 0.46
CA LEU A 31 9.95 3.81 -0.15
C LEU A 31 10.73 4.59 -1.21
N LEU A 32 11.97 4.20 -1.42
CA LEU A 32 12.87 4.77 -2.41
C LEU A 32 13.41 3.63 -3.27
N ASN A 33 12.94 3.54 -4.50
CA ASN A 33 13.39 2.64 -5.54
C ASN A 33 14.24 3.43 -6.56
N LEU A 34 15.44 3.78 -6.10
CA LEU A 34 16.37 4.65 -6.82
C LEU A 34 17.15 3.80 -7.84
N LYS A 35 16.85 3.97 -9.14
CA LYS A 35 17.55 3.22 -10.19
C LYS A 35 18.95 3.74 -10.53
N GLU A 36 19.29 4.94 -10.07
CA GLU A 36 20.62 5.53 -10.24
C GLU A 36 21.56 5.09 -9.09
N GLY A 37 21.66 3.78 -8.84
CA GLY A 37 22.33 3.23 -7.66
C GLY A 37 23.78 3.67 -7.45
N GLU A 38 24.46 4.14 -8.49
CA GLU A 38 25.83 4.69 -8.37
C GLU A 38 25.86 6.10 -7.77
N LYS A 39 24.80 6.89 -7.97
CA LYS A 39 24.70 8.27 -7.47
C LYS A 39 24.27 8.32 -6.01
N TYR A 40 23.45 7.36 -5.58
CA TYR A 40 22.86 7.35 -4.25
C TYR A 40 23.52 6.29 -3.37
N LYS A 41 24.01 6.69 -2.18
CA LYS A 41 24.65 5.78 -1.22
C LYS A 41 24.00 5.91 0.14
N LEU A 42 23.73 4.77 0.77
CA LEU A 42 23.28 4.69 2.16
C LEU A 42 24.51 4.56 3.07
N VAL A 43 24.71 5.50 3.98
CA VAL A 43 25.79 5.49 4.99
C VAL A 43 25.19 5.89 6.32
N ASP A 44 25.34 5.07 7.36
CA ASP A 44 24.85 5.33 8.73
C ASP A 44 23.38 5.81 8.80
N ASN A 45 22.50 5.13 8.05
CA ASN A 45 21.08 5.46 7.91
C ASN A 45 20.79 6.86 7.31
N ALA A 46 21.77 7.48 6.66
CA ALA A 46 21.61 8.70 5.89
C ALA A 46 21.84 8.44 4.39
N LEU A 47 21.03 9.09 3.55
CA LEU A 47 21.15 8.98 2.11
C LEU A 47 22.03 10.11 1.57
N TYR A 48 23.05 9.74 0.81
CA TYR A 48 23.95 10.65 0.13
C TYR A 48 23.70 10.60 -1.36
N LYS A 49 23.75 11.76 -2.02
CA LYS A 49 23.83 11.87 -3.48
C LYS A 49 25.17 12.48 -3.84
N GLU A 50 26.00 11.73 -4.56
CA GLU A 50 27.32 12.22 -5.05
C GLU A 50 28.18 12.84 -3.92
N GLY A 51 28.19 12.19 -2.74
CA GLY A 51 28.95 12.65 -1.57
C GLY A 51 28.26 13.70 -0.70
N THR A 52 27.14 14.28 -1.14
CA THR A 52 26.36 15.25 -0.35
C THR A 52 25.23 14.56 0.40
N ARG A 53 25.15 14.76 1.72
CA ARG A 53 24.06 14.24 2.54
C ARG A 53 22.75 14.93 2.16
N LEU A 54 21.71 14.14 1.88
CA LEU A 54 20.37 14.64 1.63
C LEU A 54 19.63 14.91 2.94
N LEU A 55 18.91 16.02 2.98
CA LEU A 55 17.99 16.34 4.06
C LEU A 55 16.63 15.69 3.80
N ASP A 56 15.82 15.50 4.84
CA ASP A 56 14.48 14.91 4.77
C ASP A 56 13.62 15.53 3.66
N LYS A 57 13.64 16.86 3.55
CA LYS A 57 12.91 17.60 2.51
C LYS A 57 13.35 17.22 1.09
N ASP A 58 14.63 16.93 0.89
CA ASP A 58 15.18 16.60 -0.42
C ASP A 58 14.88 15.14 -0.77
N ILE A 59 14.88 14.26 0.23
CA ILE A 59 14.42 12.86 0.08
C ILE A 59 12.93 12.83 -0.31
N LEU A 60 12.08 13.62 0.34
CA LEU A 60 10.66 13.73 -0.02
C LEU A 60 10.47 14.27 -1.45
N LYS A 61 11.26 15.27 -1.88
CA LYS A 61 11.25 15.75 -3.28
C LYS A 61 11.70 14.67 -4.27
N ILE A 62 12.67 13.84 -3.93
CA ILE A 62 13.07 12.70 -4.76
C ILE A 62 11.92 11.69 -4.84
N SER A 63 11.22 11.46 -3.73
CA SER A 63 10.19 10.44 -3.67
C SER A 63 8.98 10.72 -4.58
N VAL A 64 8.71 11.98 -4.92
CA VAL A 64 7.67 12.36 -5.90
C VAL A 64 8.14 12.25 -7.36
N ASN A 65 9.45 12.15 -7.62
CA ASN A 65 10.00 12.16 -8.96
C ASN A 65 10.03 10.74 -9.57
N TRP A 66 9.13 10.47 -10.51
CA TRP A 66 8.95 9.18 -11.18
C TRP A 66 10.11 8.72 -12.06
N VAL A 67 10.93 9.67 -12.51
CA VAL A 67 12.11 9.38 -13.32
C VAL A 67 13.19 8.75 -12.43
N ILE A 68 13.33 9.28 -11.20
CA ILE A 68 14.33 8.86 -10.23
C ILE A 68 13.82 7.69 -9.37
N ASN A 69 12.66 7.89 -8.73
CA ASN A 69 12.04 6.95 -7.81
C ASN A 69 10.94 6.15 -8.51
N LYS A 70 11.33 5.05 -9.14
CA LYS A 70 10.45 4.31 -10.04
C LYS A 70 9.42 3.45 -9.29
N PRO A 71 8.24 3.21 -9.86
CA PRO A 71 7.30 2.23 -9.35
C PRO A 71 7.92 0.86 -9.13
N LEU A 72 7.44 0.14 -8.12
CA LEU A 72 7.86 -1.22 -7.85
C LEU A 72 7.08 -2.19 -8.73
N LYS A 73 7.79 -3.13 -9.36
CA LYS A 73 7.18 -4.17 -10.21
C LYS A 73 6.17 -5.04 -9.45
N HIS A 74 6.44 -5.31 -8.18
CA HIS A 74 5.64 -6.17 -7.31
C HIS A 74 5.04 -5.39 -6.12
N ASN A 75 4.57 -4.16 -6.34
CA ASN A 75 4.08 -3.27 -5.28
C ASN A 75 3.06 -3.94 -4.32
N THR A 76 2.10 -4.72 -4.84
CA THR A 76 1.10 -5.38 -3.98
C THR A 76 1.69 -6.44 -3.05
N LEU A 77 2.82 -7.06 -3.42
CA LEU A 77 3.51 -8.05 -2.58
C LEU A 77 4.06 -7.42 -1.30
N LEU A 78 4.41 -6.12 -1.31
CA LEU A 78 4.84 -5.43 -0.09
C LEU A 78 3.74 -5.30 0.95
N TYR A 79 2.49 -5.12 0.53
CA TYR A 79 1.35 -5.12 1.46
C TYR A 79 1.19 -6.48 2.11
N VAL A 80 1.31 -7.54 1.31
CA VAL A 80 1.23 -8.91 1.81
C VAL A 80 2.37 -9.18 2.79
N LEU A 81 3.60 -8.86 2.40
CA LEU A 81 4.77 -9.08 3.23
C LEU A 81 4.66 -8.30 4.54
N TYR A 82 4.33 -7.01 4.49
CA TYR A 82 4.10 -6.19 5.67
C TYR A 82 3.01 -6.79 6.57
N SER A 83 1.85 -7.11 6.01
CA SER A 83 0.75 -7.69 6.77
C SER A 83 1.10 -9.06 7.37
N TYR A 84 1.84 -9.88 6.63
CA TYR A 84 2.28 -11.20 7.10
C TYR A 84 3.23 -11.05 8.28
N LEU A 85 4.24 -10.19 8.16
CA LEU A 85 5.20 -9.92 9.22
C LEU A 85 4.50 -9.34 10.46
N PHE A 86 3.59 -8.39 10.27
CA PHE A 86 2.84 -7.77 11.37
C PHE A 86 1.92 -8.76 12.11
N LEU A 87 1.37 -9.77 11.43
CA LEU A 87 0.43 -10.71 12.04
C LEU A 87 1.09 -11.97 12.59
N PHE A 88 2.14 -12.46 11.93
CA PHE A 88 2.72 -13.78 12.21
C PHE A 88 4.15 -13.74 12.73
N CYS A 89 4.84 -12.61 12.58
CA CYS A 89 6.23 -12.40 13.01
C CYS A 89 6.34 -11.13 13.86
N ARG A 90 5.26 -10.75 14.56
CA ARG A 90 5.15 -9.46 15.23
C ARG A 90 6.20 -9.29 16.33
N GLU A 91 6.32 -10.29 17.19
CA GLU A 91 7.30 -10.28 18.29
C GLU A 91 8.72 -10.18 17.73
N ASP A 92 9.03 -10.91 16.65
CA ASP A 92 10.34 -10.82 16.01
C ASP A 92 10.58 -9.42 15.44
N ILE A 93 9.67 -8.88 14.64
CA ILE A 93 9.89 -7.59 13.98
C ILE A 93 9.90 -6.40 14.95
N GLU A 94 9.28 -6.51 16.11
CA GLU A 94 9.35 -5.50 17.17
C GLU A 94 10.72 -5.51 17.86
N ASN A 95 11.31 -6.68 18.08
CA ASN A 95 12.52 -6.86 18.89
C ASN A 95 13.81 -6.95 18.08
N GLN A 96 13.75 -7.38 16.82
CA GLN A 96 14.89 -7.62 15.95
C GLN A 96 14.63 -7.22 14.50
N GLU A 97 15.71 -7.00 13.75
CA GLU A 97 15.64 -6.66 12.33
C GLU A 97 15.61 -7.91 11.43
N GLU A 98 16.06 -9.06 11.93
CA GLU A 98 16.08 -10.33 11.20
C GLU A 98 14.84 -11.16 11.52
N VAL A 99 14.20 -11.70 10.49
CA VAL A 99 13.00 -12.54 10.61
C VAL A 99 13.07 -13.71 9.64
N VAL A 100 12.56 -14.87 10.07
CA VAL A 100 12.47 -16.06 9.22
C VAL A 100 11.06 -16.18 8.67
N VAL A 101 10.93 -16.08 7.34
CA VAL A 101 9.66 -16.18 6.63
C VAL A 101 9.50 -17.57 6.03
N ASP A 102 8.40 -18.24 6.37
CA ASP A 102 7.96 -19.46 5.71
C ASP A 102 7.22 -19.12 4.40
N LEU A 103 7.84 -19.46 3.27
CA LEU A 103 7.35 -19.16 1.93
C LEU A 103 6.06 -19.93 1.61
N GLN A 104 5.91 -21.16 2.12
CA GLN A 104 4.70 -21.94 1.90
C GLN A 104 3.52 -21.32 2.66
N ARG A 105 3.75 -20.88 3.91
CA ARG A 105 2.76 -20.16 4.71
C ARG A 105 2.41 -18.80 4.08
N LEU A 106 3.40 -18.06 3.58
CA LEU A 106 3.17 -16.80 2.87
C LEU A 106 2.33 -17.00 1.60
N CYS A 107 2.63 -18.01 0.78
CA CYS A 107 1.83 -18.34 -0.39
C CYS A 107 0.40 -18.74 -0.02
N LYS A 108 0.23 -19.59 1.02
CA LYS A 108 -1.08 -19.98 1.54
C LYS A 108 -1.88 -18.78 2.02
N TYR A 109 -1.23 -17.86 2.75
CA TYR A 109 -1.83 -16.61 3.23
C TYR A 109 -2.37 -15.77 2.05
N MET A 110 -1.66 -15.71 0.92
CA MET A 110 -2.15 -15.03 -0.29
C MET A 110 -3.28 -15.76 -1.03
N GLY A 111 -3.63 -16.99 -0.62
CA GLY A 111 -4.54 -17.86 -1.38
C GLY A 111 -3.89 -18.46 -2.64
N ILE A 112 -2.58 -18.61 -2.66
CA ILE A 112 -1.81 -19.14 -3.78
C ILE A 112 -1.41 -20.61 -3.50
N ALA A 113 -1.71 -21.52 -4.42
CA ALA A 113 -1.28 -22.92 -4.35
C ALA A 113 0.27 -23.04 -4.29
N SER A 114 0.78 -23.86 -3.38
CA SER A 114 2.13 -23.76 -2.79
C SER A 114 3.28 -24.37 -3.60
N ASP A 115 3.00 -25.26 -4.54
CA ASP A 115 3.97 -26.34 -4.81
C ASP A 115 5.09 -25.94 -5.79
N ALA A 116 4.83 -25.03 -6.72
CA ALA A 116 5.84 -24.45 -7.62
C ALA A 116 6.13 -22.95 -7.36
N LYS A 117 5.24 -22.29 -6.61
CA LYS A 117 5.22 -20.82 -6.51
C LYS A 117 6.08 -20.26 -5.37
N SER A 118 6.54 -21.12 -4.46
CA SER A 118 7.42 -20.73 -3.35
C SER A 118 8.78 -20.24 -3.84
N TYR A 119 9.37 -20.90 -4.86
CA TYR A 119 10.64 -20.46 -5.46
C TYR A 119 10.50 -19.11 -6.19
N GLU A 120 9.41 -18.91 -6.93
CA GLU A 120 9.11 -17.60 -7.54
C GLU A 120 8.95 -16.49 -6.49
N MET A 121 8.44 -16.82 -5.30
CA MET A 121 8.28 -15.85 -4.21
C MET A 121 9.64 -15.33 -3.75
N GLY A 122 10.62 -16.21 -3.55
CA GLY A 122 11.99 -15.82 -3.20
C GLY A 122 12.59 -14.85 -4.23
N ALA A 123 12.43 -15.14 -5.52
CA ALA A 123 12.90 -14.25 -6.59
C ALA A 123 12.18 -12.88 -6.60
N LYS A 124 10.87 -12.85 -6.32
CA LYS A 124 10.10 -11.60 -6.19
C LYS A 124 10.55 -10.80 -4.98
N LEU A 125 10.80 -11.45 -3.83
CA LEU A 125 11.34 -10.79 -2.64
C LEU A 125 12.72 -10.21 -2.89
N LYS A 126 13.59 -10.92 -3.62
CA LYS A 126 14.92 -10.42 -4.00
C LYS A 126 14.87 -9.10 -4.79
N SER A 127 13.79 -8.87 -5.55
CA SER A 127 13.62 -7.60 -6.28
C SER A 127 13.48 -6.37 -5.37
N PHE A 128 13.29 -6.56 -4.06
CA PHE A 128 13.21 -5.50 -3.06
C PHE A 128 14.54 -5.17 -2.37
N GLU A 129 15.61 -5.95 -2.57
CA GLU A 129 16.94 -5.65 -1.99
C GLU A 129 17.49 -4.26 -2.31
N PRO A 130 17.34 -3.69 -3.53
CA PRO A 130 17.83 -2.34 -3.81
C PRO A 130 16.90 -1.24 -3.26
N VAL A 131 15.76 -1.60 -2.67
CA VAL A 131 14.77 -0.63 -2.20
C VAL A 131 15.13 -0.17 -0.79
N LEU A 132 15.11 1.15 -0.60
CA LEU A 132 15.27 1.77 0.70
C LEU A 132 13.90 2.23 1.20
N GLY A 133 13.77 2.41 2.51
CA GLY A 133 12.63 3.07 3.13
C GLY A 133 13.11 4.23 3.97
N PHE A 134 12.42 5.36 3.84
CA PHE A 134 12.66 6.59 4.59
C PHE A 134 11.57 6.78 5.64
N ILE A 135 11.97 7.21 6.84
CA ILE A 135 11.07 7.62 7.92
C ILE A 135 11.54 9.01 8.38
N ALA A 136 10.65 10.00 8.28
CA ALA A 136 10.94 11.39 8.62
C ALA A 136 11.42 11.53 10.08
N GLY A 137 12.52 12.25 10.27
CA GLY A 137 13.17 12.43 11.57
C GLY A 137 13.81 11.18 12.17
N LYS A 138 13.86 10.05 11.46
CA LYS A 138 14.50 8.80 11.92
C LYS A 138 15.65 8.37 11.02
N GLY A 139 15.46 8.41 9.71
CA GLY A 139 16.51 8.09 8.74
C GLY A 139 16.04 7.23 7.57
N VAL A 140 17.01 6.68 6.86
CA VAL A 140 16.82 5.81 5.70
C VAL A 140 17.36 4.42 6.05
N TYR A 141 16.60 3.38 5.70
CA TYR A 141 16.92 2.00 6.04
C TYR A 141 16.74 1.13 4.80
N ARG A 142 17.44 0.00 4.72
CA ARG A 142 17.13 -1.02 3.71
C ARG A 142 15.74 -1.58 3.95
N LEU A 143 14.98 -1.81 2.88
CA LEU A 143 13.66 -2.43 3.00
C LEU A 143 13.80 -3.89 3.42
N LEU A 144 14.65 -4.62 2.71
CA LEU A 144 14.87 -6.05 2.86
C LEU A 144 16.28 -6.43 2.37
N GLU A 145 16.89 -7.41 3.00
CA GLU A 145 18.12 -8.08 2.57
C GLU A 145 17.96 -9.58 2.81
N ILE A 146 18.23 -10.42 1.79
CA ILE A 146 18.14 -11.87 1.94
C ILE A 146 19.44 -12.39 2.52
N ILE A 147 19.38 -12.95 3.73
CA ILE A 147 20.54 -13.53 4.40
C ILE A 147 20.73 -14.98 3.95
N LYS A 148 19.66 -15.77 3.98
CA LYS A 148 19.71 -17.22 3.72
C LYS A 148 18.41 -17.72 3.12
N VAL A 149 18.51 -18.67 2.18
CA VAL A 149 17.38 -19.39 1.60
C VAL A 149 17.53 -20.88 1.87
N GLU A 150 16.53 -21.49 2.51
CA GLU A 150 16.51 -22.93 2.83
C GLU A 150 15.16 -23.55 2.48
N LYS A 151 15.07 -24.38 1.44
CA LYS A 151 13.84 -25.06 0.99
C LYS A 151 12.59 -24.13 0.97
N ASN A 152 11.83 -24.10 2.07
CA ASN A 152 10.60 -23.32 2.23
C ASN A 152 10.72 -22.11 3.18
N LYS A 153 11.92 -21.80 3.67
CA LYS A 153 12.20 -20.69 4.57
C LYS A 153 13.19 -19.72 3.97
N ILE A 154 13.00 -18.44 4.25
CA ILE A 154 13.94 -17.38 3.90
C ILE A 154 14.21 -16.54 5.15
N SER A 155 15.48 -16.40 5.52
CA SER A 155 15.89 -15.41 6.53
C SER A 155 16.12 -14.08 5.85
N ILE A 156 15.44 -13.05 6.31
CA ILE A 156 15.51 -11.69 5.77
C ILE A 156 15.80 -10.69 6.88
N LYS A 157 16.67 -9.72 6.58
CA LYS A 157 16.83 -8.52 7.40
C LYS A 157 15.93 -7.42 6.87
N THR A 158 15.08 -6.83 7.72
CA THR A 158 14.07 -5.82 7.34
C THR A 158 14.10 -4.60 8.26
N PRO A 159 15.22 -3.86 8.33
CA PRO A 159 15.39 -2.77 9.29
C PRO A 159 14.34 -1.67 9.12
N TYR A 160 13.91 -1.38 7.88
CA TYR A 160 12.83 -0.43 7.64
C TYR A 160 11.51 -0.86 8.30
N PHE A 161 11.08 -2.11 8.13
CA PHE A 161 9.83 -2.57 8.71
C PHE A 161 9.88 -2.65 10.24
N HIS A 162 11.01 -3.10 10.80
CA HIS A 162 11.26 -3.04 12.25
C HIS A 162 11.04 -1.62 12.80
N ARG A 163 11.68 -0.61 12.18
CA ARG A 163 11.53 0.80 12.60
C ARG A 163 10.12 1.32 12.38
N LEU A 164 9.50 1.01 11.24
CA LEU A 164 8.15 1.43 10.91
C LEU A 164 7.13 0.89 11.92
N VAL A 165 7.18 -0.41 12.23
CA VAL A 165 6.27 -1.05 13.19
C VAL A 165 6.41 -0.42 14.58
N ASN A 166 7.65 -0.25 15.06
CA ASN A 166 7.91 0.38 16.35
C ASN A 166 7.42 1.84 16.41
N VAL A 167 7.59 2.61 15.33
CA VAL A 167 7.04 3.98 15.23
C VAL A 167 5.52 3.97 15.28
N LEU A 168 4.87 3.06 14.54
CA LEU A 168 3.41 2.97 14.50
C LEU A 168 2.84 2.55 15.86
N ILE A 169 3.43 1.56 16.53
CA ILE A 169 3.00 1.10 17.86
C ILE A 169 3.18 2.19 18.91
N ALA A 170 4.34 2.86 18.94
CA ALA A 170 4.57 3.96 19.86
C ALA A 170 3.52 5.07 19.67
N LYS A 171 3.21 5.42 18.42
CA LYS A 171 2.17 6.41 18.11
C LYS A 171 0.75 5.92 18.44
N GLU A 172 0.44 4.64 18.23
CA GLU A 172 -0.83 4.04 18.65
C GLU A 172 -1.01 4.13 20.17
N ASN A 173 0.03 3.84 20.95
CA ASN A 173 0.00 3.91 22.42
C ASN A 173 -0.12 5.35 22.94
N MET A 174 0.46 6.33 22.26
CA MET A 174 0.41 7.74 22.65
C MET A 174 -0.88 8.45 22.21
N SER A 175 -1.62 7.91 21.24
CA SER A 175 -2.79 8.59 20.69
C SER A 175 -4.10 7.96 21.18
N ALA A 176 -5.08 8.81 21.48
CA ALA A 176 -6.46 8.35 21.69
C ALA A 176 -7.09 7.72 20.41
N GLN A 177 -6.49 7.95 19.23
CA GLN A 177 -6.99 7.47 17.93
C GLN A 177 -6.19 6.26 17.42
N LYS A 178 -6.70 5.06 17.70
CA LYS A 178 -6.10 3.75 17.36
C LYS A 178 -6.12 3.37 15.86
N TYR A 179 -6.23 4.32 14.93
CA TYR A 179 -6.56 4.04 13.52
C TYR A 179 -5.34 4.11 12.58
N TYR A 180 -4.23 3.48 12.97
CA TYR A 180 -3.07 3.37 12.08
C TYR A 180 -3.22 2.25 11.06
N HIS A 181 -4.06 1.25 11.37
CA HIS A 181 -4.32 0.10 10.54
C HIS A 181 -5.81 -0.13 10.32
N THR A 182 -6.14 -0.74 9.18
CA THR A 182 -7.44 -1.36 8.91
C THR A 182 -7.25 -2.84 8.61
N THR A 183 -8.24 -3.66 9.01
CA THR A 183 -8.27 -5.10 8.77
C THR A 183 -9.38 -5.55 7.82
N LEU A 184 -9.96 -4.61 7.07
CA LEU A 184 -11.13 -4.87 6.21
C LEU A 184 -10.79 -5.63 4.92
N VAL A 185 -9.54 -5.62 4.50
CA VAL A 185 -9.10 -6.32 3.28
C VAL A 185 -8.89 -7.80 3.63
N LEU A 186 -9.17 -8.69 2.69
CA LEU A 186 -8.91 -10.12 2.85
C LEU A 186 -7.66 -10.54 2.06
N PRO A 187 -6.80 -11.42 2.60
CA PRO A 187 -5.55 -11.82 1.95
C PRO A 187 -5.74 -12.40 0.53
N LYS A 188 -6.84 -13.12 0.30
CA LYS A 188 -7.19 -13.67 -1.02
C LYS A 188 -7.27 -12.64 -2.15
N MET A 189 -7.46 -11.36 -1.85
CA MET A 189 -7.45 -10.27 -2.85
C MET A 189 -6.15 -10.26 -3.66
N PHE A 190 -5.03 -10.60 -3.02
CA PHE A 190 -3.69 -10.54 -3.59
C PHE A 190 -3.33 -11.73 -4.49
N SER A 191 -4.24 -12.70 -4.64
CA SER A 191 -4.14 -13.75 -5.66
C SER A 191 -4.50 -13.26 -7.08
N ASP A 192 -5.08 -12.07 -7.21
CA ASP A 192 -5.51 -11.51 -8.48
C ASP A 192 -4.34 -11.04 -9.36
N LYS A 193 -4.45 -11.28 -10.68
CA LYS A 193 -3.43 -10.88 -11.65
C LYS A 193 -3.42 -9.37 -11.93
N ASN A 194 -4.54 -8.68 -11.71
CA ASN A 194 -4.67 -7.25 -11.96
C ASN A 194 -4.24 -6.43 -10.74
N GLN A 195 -2.93 -6.17 -10.66
CA GLN A 195 -2.29 -5.42 -9.58
C GLN A 195 -2.90 -4.02 -9.37
N MET A 196 -3.30 -3.35 -10.45
CA MET A 196 -3.93 -2.03 -10.37
C MET A 196 -5.31 -2.13 -9.72
N ALA A 197 -6.11 -3.14 -10.06
CA ALA A 197 -7.41 -3.36 -9.44
C ALA A 197 -7.30 -3.68 -7.94
N ILE A 198 -6.27 -4.44 -7.53
CA ILE A 198 -5.96 -4.68 -6.12
C ILE A 198 -5.70 -3.35 -5.40
N LEU A 199 -4.80 -2.50 -5.92
CA LEU A 199 -4.49 -1.20 -5.31
C LEU A 199 -5.72 -0.30 -5.17
N ILE A 200 -6.59 -0.28 -6.20
CA ILE A 200 -7.87 0.44 -6.16
C ILE A 200 -8.76 -0.11 -5.04
N ALA A 201 -8.96 -1.42 -4.98
CA ALA A 201 -9.83 -2.05 -3.98
C ALA A 201 -9.30 -1.83 -2.55
N VAL A 202 -7.98 -1.91 -2.34
CA VAL A 202 -7.34 -1.61 -1.05
C VAL A 202 -7.58 -0.15 -0.64
N GLU A 203 -7.34 0.82 -1.54
CA GLU A 203 -7.56 2.23 -1.23
C GLU A 203 -9.04 2.56 -0.99
N LEU A 204 -9.96 1.93 -1.71
CA LEU A 204 -11.39 2.03 -1.42
C LEU A 204 -11.69 1.54 -0.01
N ALA A 205 -11.16 0.38 0.41
CA ALA A 205 -11.40 -0.15 1.75
C ALA A 205 -10.83 0.77 2.86
N VAL A 206 -9.62 1.32 2.64
CA VAL A 206 -9.01 2.30 3.54
C VAL A 206 -9.85 3.57 3.64
N LEU A 207 -10.31 4.09 2.51
CA LEU A 207 -11.17 5.28 2.45
C LEU A 207 -12.51 5.04 3.17
N THR A 208 -13.17 3.91 2.91
CA THR A 208 -14.42 3.52 3.56
C THR A 208 -14.22 3.46 5.07
N ALA A 209 -13.19 2.76 5.55
CA ALA A 209 -12.87 2.68 6.98
C ALA A 209 -12.67 4.08 7.59
N THR A 210 -11.86 4.91 6.94
CA THR A 210 -11.53 6.27 7.42
C THR A 210 -12.76 7.18 7.45
N MET A 211 -13.66 7.04 6.48
CA MET A 211 -14.88 7.85 6.40
C MET A 211 -15.88 7.48 7.49
N VAL A 212 -16.10 6.18 7.69
CA VAL A 212 -16.99 5.68 8.74
C VAL A 212 -16.46 6.05 10.13
N GLN A 213 -15.17 5.84 10.39
CA GLN A 213 -14.53 6.20 11.67
C GLN A 213 -14.62 7.69 12.00
N LYS A 214 -14.69 8.56 10.98
CA LYS A 214 -14.84 10.01 11.17
C LYS A 214 -16.30 10.45 11.32
N GLY A 215 -17.25 9.52 11.46
CA GLY A 215 -18.68 9.83 11.60
C GLY A 215 -19.26 10.57 10.40
N LYS A 216 -18.62 10.50 9.23
CA LYS A 216 -19.07 11.23 8.04
C LYS A 216 -20.23 10.46 7.39
N ARG A 217 -21.46 10.84 7.72
CA ARG A 217 -22.67 10.38 7.02
C ARG A 217 -22.67 10.81 5.55
N ILE A 218 -23.07 9.92 4.65
CA ILE A 218 -23.20 10.16 3.21
C ILE A 218 -24.55 9.63 2.75
N THR A 219 -25.51 10.53 2.58
CA THR A 219 -26.79 10.21 1.95
C THR A 219 -26.70 10.46 0.44
N ALA A 220 -27.57 9.83 -0.35
CA ALA A 220 -27.71 10.11 -1.78
C ALA A 220 -27.93 11.62 -2.09
N TYR A 221 -28.47 12.36 -1.12
CA TYR A 221 -28.76 13.80 -1.18
C TYR A 221 -27.59 14.71 -0.76
N ALA A 222 -26.47 14.14 -0.29
CA ALA A 222 -25.24 14.87 0.05
C ALA A 222 -23.98 14.29 -0.66
N PRO A 223 -23.95 14.26 -2.01
CA PRO A 223 -22.87 13.65 -2.81
C PRO A 223 -21.50 14.31 -2.60
N LYS A 224 -21.43 15.50 -1.98
CA LYS A 224 -20.17 16.17 -1.61
C LYS A 224 -19.33 15.41 -0.56
N ARG A 225 -19.87 14.35 0.07
CA ARG A 225 -19.19 13.57 1.13
C ARG A 225 -18.75 12.15 0.72
N GLY A 226 -19.08 11.71 -0.50
CA GLY A 226 -18.68 10.42 -1.06
C GLY A 226 -17.21 10.35 -1.50
N ILE A 227 -16.71 9.14 -1.74
CA ILE A 227 -15.37 8.95 -2.32
C ILE A 227 -15.44 9.31 -3.80
N ARG A 228 -14.73 10.37 -4.22
CA ARG A 228 -14.64 10.74 -5.63
C ARG A 228 -13.59 9.92 -6.38
N GLY A 229 -13.83 9.66 -7.67
CA GLY A 229 -12.86 9.01 -8.55
C GLY A 229 -11.49 9.70 -8.55
N GLU A 230 -11.47 11.03 -8.61
CA GLU A 230 -10.24 11.81 -8.52
C GLU A 230 -9.47 11.58 -7.22
N VAL A 231 -10.15 11.53 -6.07
CA VAL A 231 -9.51 11.28 -4.77
C VAL A 231 -8.84 9.92 -4.76
N LEU A 232 -9.51 8.90 -5.30
CA LEU A 232 -8.98 7.55 -5.38
C LEU A 232 -7.78 7.47 -6.34
N ILE A 233 -7.86 8.10 -7.51
CA ILE A 233 -6.75 8.15 -8.46
C ILE A 233 -5.54 8.87 -7.85
N CYS A 234 -5.76 9.98 -7.15
CA CYS A 234 -4.67 10.70 -6.50
C CYS A 234 -3.96 9.88 -5.41
N ARG A 235 -4.62 8.84 -4.89
CA ARG A 235 -4.07 7.87 -3.94
C ARG A 235 -3.40 6.68 -4.61
N ILE A 236 -3.39 6.60 -5.94
CA ILE A 236 -2.71 5.53 -6.67
C ILE A 236 -1.81 6.21 -7.67
N PRO A 237 -0.59 6.58 -7.25
CA PRO A 237 0.25 7.46 -8.03
C PRO A 237 0.50 6.91 -9.46
N GLU A 238 0.63 5.59 -9.66
CA GLU A 238 0.84 5.00 -11.00
C GLU A 238 -0.36 5.23 -11.94
N LEU A 239 -1.56 5.19 -11.37
CA LEU A 239 -2.79 5.45 -12.11
C LEU A 239 -2.95 6.94 -12.39
N ARG A 240 -2.62 7.81 -11.42
CA ARG A 240 -2.65 9.26 -11.57
C ARG A 240 -1.78 9.72 -12.73
N GLU A 241 -0.53 9.28 -12.76
CA GLU A 241 0.39 9.68 -13.83
C GLU A 241 -0.07 9.16 -15.19
N PHE A 242 -0.49 7.90 -15.29
CA PHE A 242 -1.01 7.34 -16.54
C PHE A 242 -2.21 8.14 -17.09
N VAL A 243 -3.09 8.59 -16.21
CA VAL A 243 -4.27 9.38 -16.55
C VAL A 243 -3.91 10.82 -16.96
N ARG A 244 -2.90 11.41 -16.31
CA ARG A 244 -2.45 12.79 -16.59
C ARG A 244 -1.54 12.91 -17.81
N GLU A 245 -0.86 11.85 -18.23
CA GLU A 245 0.08 11.86 -19.36
C GLU A 245 -0.57 12.36 -20.67
N GLU A 246 -0.23 13.57 -21.12
CA GLU A 246 -0.90 14.25 -22.25
C GLU A 246 -0.75 13.53 -23.59
N SER A 247 0.40 12.89 -23.81
CA SER A 247 0.71 12.14 -25.03
C SER A 247 -0.20 10.93 -25.26
N ARG A 248 -0.92 10.45 -24.23
CA ARG A 248 -1.78 9.27 -24.35
C ARG A 248 -3.19 9.62 -24.84
N PRO A 249 -3.72 8.89 -25.84
CA PRO A 249 -5.10 9.08 -26.29
C PRO A 249 -6.12 8.87 -25.17
N VAL A 250 -7.17 9.71 -25.16
CA VAL A 250 -8.30 9.63 -24.22
C VAL A 250 -8.95 8.25 -24.21
N SER A 251 -9.10 7.61 -25.37
CA SER A 251 -9.65 6.26 -25.51
C SER A 251 -8.82 5.21 -24.76
N SER A 252 -7.48 5.33 -24.82
CA SER A 252 -6.57 4.44 -24.11
C SER A 252 -6.65 4.62 -22.59
N LYS A 253 -6.71 5.88 -22.13
CA LYS A 253 -6.90 6.23 -20.72
C LYS A 253 -8.21 5.66 -20.16
N ASN A 254 -9.33 5.91 -20.84
CA ASN A 254 -10.64 5.40 -20.45
C ASN A 254 -10.70 3.87 -20.47
N ARG A 255 -10.07 3.20 -21.46
CA ARG A 255 -9.98 1.73 -21.49
C ARG A 255 -9.21 1.18 -20.29
N LYS A 256 -8.12 1.83 -19.88
CA LYS A 256 -7.35 1.43 -18.69
C LYS A 256 -8.17 1.61 -17.42
N LEU A 257 -8.85 2.75 -17.27
CA LEU A 257 -9.76 3.01 -16.15
C LEU A 257 -10.86 1.96 -16.08
N LYS A 258 -11.56 1.69 -17.19
CA LYS A 258 -12.59 0.66 -17.29
C LYS A 258 -12.11 -0.69 -16.76
N ARG A 259 -11.03 -1.22 -17.33
CA ARG A 259 -10.45 -2.52 -16.94
C ARG A 259 -10.00 -2.56 -15.47
N ALA A 260 -9.49 -1.46 -14.94
CA ALA A 260 -9.01 -1.41 -13.56
C ALA A 260 -10.18 -1.34 -12.57
N PHE A 261 -11.17 -0.47 -12.82
CA PHE A 261 -12.30 -0.25 -11.92
C PHE A 261 -13.33 -1.38 -11.94
N GLU A 262 -13.65 -1.97 -13.10
CA GLU A 262 -14.56 -3.13 -13.17
C GLU A 262 -14.08 -4.25 -12.24
N ARG A 263 -12.80 -4.62 -12.39
CA ARG A 263 -12.21 -5.65 -11.54
C ARG A 263 -12.05 -5.21 -10.09
N ALA A 264 -11.73 -3.94 -9.84
CA ALA A 264 -11.58 -3.44 -8.49
C ALA A 264 -12.90 -3.50 -7.70
N TYR A 265 -14.03 -3.22 -8.34
CA TYR A 265 -15.34 -3.36 -7.71
C TYR A 265 -15.65 -4.81 -7.36
N ASP A 266 -15.34 -5.76 -8.25
CA ASP A 266 -15.49 -7.19 -7.94
C ASP A 266 -14.60 -7.61 -6.76
N LEU A 267 -13.34 -7.17 -6.74
CA LEU A 267 -12.41 -7.46 -5.65
C LEU A 267 -12.88 -6.82 -4.34
N TYR A 268 -13.38 -5.58 -4.37
CA TYR A 268 -13.88 -4.90 -3.20
C TYR A 268 -15.07 -5.65 -2.59
N SER A 269 -16.07 -6.01 -3.40
CA SER A 269 -17.27 -6.71 -2.91
C SER A 269 -16.96 -8.11 -2.39
N ASN A 270 -16.06 -8.85 -3.05
CA ASN A 270 -15.83 -10.27 -2.72
C ASN A 270 -14.67 -10.49 -1.75
N CYS A 271 -13.74 -9.55 -1.65
CA CYS A 271 -12.47 -9.68 -0.92
C CYS A 271 -12.27 -8.59 0.15
N THR A 272 -13.34 -7.94 0.59
CA THR A 272 -13.33 -7.09 1.78
C THR A 272 -14.47 -7.45 2.73
N GLU A 273 -14.38 -6.98 3.96
CA GLU A 273 -15.44 -7.09 4.98
C GLU A 273 -16.25 -5.79 5.10
N CYS A 274 -16.10 -4.84 4.17
CA CYS A 274 -16.75 -3.53 4.28
C CYS A 274 -18.28 -3.64 4.30
N TYR A 275 -18.87 -4.46 3.42
CA TYR A 275 -20.32 -4.69 3.40
C TYR A 275 -20.85 -5.44 4.63
N LEU A 276 -20.01 -6.29 5.24
CA LEU A 276 -20.37 -7.00 6.46
C LEU A 276 -20.30 -6.10 7.69
N ARG A 277 -19.38 -5.13 7.69
CA ARG A 277 -19.14 -4.24 8.83
C ARG A 277 -19.96 -2.95 8.78
N TYR A 278 -20.41 -2.54 7.60
CA TYR A 278 -21.11 -1.29 7.36
C TYR A 278 -22.40 -1.57 6.58
N GLU A 279 -23.49 -1.81 7.29
CA GLU A 279 -24.76 -2.28 6.71
C GLU A 279 -25.37 -1.33 5.68
N SER A 280 -25.15 -0.02 5.82
CA SER A 280 -25.67 1.01 4.92
C SER A 280 -24.72 1.39 3.77
N LEU A 281 -23.66 0.62 3.57
CA LEU A 281 -22.66 0.90 2.55
C LEU A 281 -23.24 0.62 1.16
N GLU A 282 -23.29 1.67 0.34
CA GLU A 282 -23.68 1.59 -1.06
C GLU A 282 -22.50 1.94 -1.95
N ILE A 283 -22.31 1.18 -3.03
CA ILE A 283 -21.26 1.44 -4.01
C ILE A 283 -21.91 1.64 -5.36
N THR A 284 -21.77 2.86 -5.88
CA THR A 284 -22.12 3.16 -7.25
C THR A 284 -21.04 2.56 -8.14
N ARG A 285 -21.34 1.42 -8.79
CA ARG A 285 -20.42 0.72 -9.70
C ARG A 285 -20.19 1.44 -11.03
N THR A 286 -20.45 2.74 -11.09
CA THR A 286 -20.17 3.57 -12.27
C THR A 286 -18.66 3.67 -12.45
N ILE A 287 -18.23 3.44 -13.69
CA ILE A 287 -16.83 3.46 -14.06
C ILE A 287 -16.42 4.92 -14.31
N PRO A 288 -15.45 5.46 -13.55
CA PRO A 288 -14.97 6.81 -13.82
C PRO A 288 -14.29 6.90 -15.18
N THR A 289 -14.59 7.96 -15.89
CA THR A 289 -13.93 8.35 -17.15
C THR A 289 -13.21 9.67 -16.94
N LEU A 290 -12.30 10.06 -17.84
CA LEU A 290 -11.62 11.36 -17.73
C LEU A 290 -12.58 12.55 -17.57
N LYS A 291 -13.77 12.48 -18.18
CA LYS A 291 -14.80 13.54 -18.11
C LYS A 291 -15.59 13.55 -16.81
N THR A 292 -15.46 12.50 -15.99
CA THR A 292 -16.34 12.26 -14.85
C THR A 292 -15.61 12.03 -13.52
N LEU A 293 -14.27 12.12 -13.52
CA LEU A 293 -13.43 11.87 -12.34
C LEU A 293 -13.72 12.78 -11.15
N ASP A 294 -13.97 14.06 -11.44
CA ASP A 294 -14.23 15.14 -10.48
C ASP A 294 -15.64 15.06 -9.85
N ARG A 295 -16.58 14.42 -10.56
CA ARG A 295 -18.02 14.40 -10.24
C ARG A 295 -18.53 13.05 -9.74
N HIS A 296 -17.86 11.95 -10.05
CA HIS A 296 -18.35 10.61 -9.72
C HIS A 296 -18.05 10.22 -8.28
N VAL A 297 -19.12 10.07 -7.50
CA VAL A 297 -19.10 9.42 -6.19
C VAL A 297 -19.12 7.91 -6.40
N ILE A 298 -18.13 7.23 -5.85
CA ILE A 298 -17.97 5.77 -5.95
C ILE A 298 -18.66 5.07 -4.77
N ILE A 299 -18.62 5.67 -3.58
CA ILE A 299 -19.17 5.08 -2.35
C ILE A 299 -20.03 6.11 -1.60
N THR A 300 -21.23 5.68 -1.21
CA THR A 300 -22.17 6.34 -0.28
C THR A 300 -22.42 5.43 0.95
N CYS A 301 -22.88 6.00 2.06
CA CYS A 301 -23.06 5.30 3.34
C CYS A 301 -24.06 6.08 4.21
N GLU A 302 -25.31 5.63 4.23
CA GLU A 302 -26.44 6.42 4.74
C GLU A 302 -26.56 6.40 6.27
N LYS A 303 -26.06 5.34 6.94
CA LYS A 303 -26.08 5.16 8.40
C LYS A 303 -24.77 4.57 8.93
N ILE A 304 -24.09 5.33 9.76
CA ILE A 304 -23.02 4.81 10.62
C ILE A 304 -23.68 4.52 11.97
N GLU A 305 -24.01 3.26 12.25
CA GLU A 305 -24.31 2.85 13.61
C GLU A 305 -22.98 2.78 14.37
N GLN A 306 -22.92 3.47 15.52
CA GLN A 306 -21.73 3.58 16.37
C GLN A 306 -21.65 2.39 17.32
#